data_AF-A0A944VXP0-F1
#
_entry.id   AF-A0A944VXP0-F1
#
_cell.length_a   1.000
_cell.length_b   1.000
_cell.length_c   1.000
_cell.angle_alpha   90.00
_cell.angle_beta   90.00
_cell.angle_gamma   90.00
#
_symmetry.space_group_name_H-M   'P 1'
#
loop_
_entity.id
_entity.type
_entity.pdbx_description
1 polymer ?
#
loop_
_entity_poly.entity_id
_entity_poly.type
_entity_poly.pdbx_seq_one_letter_code
_entity_poly.pdbx_strand_id
1 'polypeptide(L)'
;MMNITLSIPDWVARELSSYPEHLPTHEDRMRMIIHFSKLNFEYGTGGPFAAGVFEQNTGKIISIGVNIVVPSNCSSAHAEIMALSIAQKKRKTFDLGSPGMVSHELVVNWRPCAMCYGAVLWSGIRLLVIAGSGKVLEKITGFDEGPIHPDWKEELKKRNIDVIDNVLSEEACKVFHAFTEGNGFVYNPSRGDPLK
;
A
#
# COMPACT_ATOMS: atom_id res chain seq x y z
N MET A 1 -2.99 30.59 -2.45
CA MET A 1 -3.42 29.32 -1.83
C MET A 1 -2.26 28.35 -1.94
N MET A 2 -1.88 27.69 -0.85
CA MET A 2 -0.95 26.57 -0.87
C MET A 2 -1.77 25.29 -1.08
N ASN A 3 -1.50 24.56 -2.17
CA ASN A 3 -2.17 23.31 -2.51
C ASN A 3 -1.14 22.18 -2.60
N ILE A 4 -1.54 20.97 -2.24
CA ILE A 4 -0.76 19.75 -2.48
C ILE A 4 -1.50 18.94 -3.55
N THR A 5 -0.77 18.44 -4.55
CA THR A 5 -1.31 17.54 -5.58
C THR A 5 -0.38 16.35 -5.71
N LEU A 6 -0.93 15.15 -5.51
CA LEU A 6 -0.23 13.88 -5.65
C LEU A 6 -0.96 13.08 -6.74
N SER A 7 -0.20 12.60 -7.71
CA SER A 7 -0.73 11.87 -8.86
C SER A 7 -0.03 10.53 -8.96
N ILE A 8 -0.80 9.46 -9.16
CA ILE A 8 -0.25 8.16 -9.53
C ILE A 8 0.30 8.24 -10.97
N PRO A 9 1.36 7.49 -11.31
CA PRO A 9 1.90 7.47 -12.67
C PRO A 9 0.90 6.94 -13.71
N ASP A 10 0.96 7.44 -14.95
CA ASP A 10 0.04 7.05 -16.02
C ASP A 10 0.08 5.55 -16.37
N TRP A 11 1.23 4.90 -16.14
CA TRP A 11 1.35 3.46 -16.36
C TRP A 11 0.41 2.65 -15.47
N VAL A 12 0.07 3.15 -14.27
CA VAL A 12 -0.84 2.47 -13.33
C VAL A 12 -2.21 2.28 -13.97
N ALA A 13 -2.74 3.31 -14.64
CA ALA A 13 -4.04 3.24 -15.30
C ALA A 13 -4.01 2.31 -16.52
N ARG A 14 -2.92 2.33 -17.29
CA ARG A 14 -2.73 1.42 -18.44
C ARG A 14 -2.64 -0.03 -17.98
N GLU A 15 -1.84 -0.29 -16.95
CA GLU A 15 -1.68 -1.64 -16.39
C GLU A 15 -3.00 -2.16 -15.83
N LEU A 16 -3.74 -1.32 -15.08
CA LEU A 16 -5.03 -1.66 -14.50
C LEU A 16 -6.07 -2.07 -15.57
N SER A 17 -5.98 -1.52 -16.79
CA SER A 17 -6.89 -1.90 -17.88
C SER A 17 -6.76 -3.35 -18.37
N SER A 18 -5.65 -4.01 -18.01
CA SER A 18 -5.43 -5.43 -18.31
C SER A 18 -6.03 -6.39 -17.27
N TYR A 19 -6.46 -5.89 -16.11
CA TYR A 19 -7.04 -6.68 -15.04
C TYR A 19 -8.56 -6.78 -15.15
N PRO A 20 -9.17 -7.91 -14.72
CA PRO A 20 -10.61 -7.98 -14.57
C PRO A 20 -11.08 -6.99 -13.49
N GLU A 21 -12.34 -6.56 -13.57
CA GLU A 21 -12.93 -5.65 -12.57
C GLU A 21 -12.94 -6.26 -11.16
N HIS A 22 -13.00 -7.59 -11.06
CA HIS A 22 -13.12 -8.35 -9.81
C HIS A 22 -11.98 -9.38 -9.69
N LEU A 23 -11.32 -9.39 -8.54
CA LEU A 23 -10.32 -10.39 -8.17
C LEU A 23 -10.83 -11.18 -6.97
N PRO A 24 -11.35 -12.40 -7.16
CA PRO A 24 -12.19 -13.05 -6.14
C PRO A 24 -11.42 -13.46 -4.89
N THR A 25 -10.15 -13.85 -5.01
CA THR A 25 -9.34 -14.34 -3.88
C THR A 25 -8.38 -13.29 -3.35
N HIS A 26 -7.98 -13.42 -2.09
CA HIS A 26 -6.94 -12.55 -1.51
C HIS A 26 -5.60 -12.74 -2.24
N GLU A 27 -5.30 -13.94 -2.70
CA GLU A 27 -4.11 -14.26 -3.48
C GLU A 27 -4.10 -13.54 -4.83
N ASP A 28 -5.23 -13.46 -5.54
CA ASP A 28 -5.33 -12.74 -6.81
C ASP A 28 -5.13 -11.24 -6.60
N ARG A 29 -5.78 -10.68 -5.57
CA ARG A 29 -5.62 -9.27 -5.18
C ARG A 29 -4.17 -8.99 -4.81
N MET A 30 -3.57 -9.82 -3.95
CA MET A 30 -2.20 -9.67 -3.50
C MET A 30 -1.20 -9.79 -4.64
N ARG A 31 -1.37 -10.75 -5.55
CA ARG A 31 -0.49 -10.94 -6.70
C ARG A 31 -0.52 -9.73 -7.62
N MET A 32 -1.69 -9.11 -7.83
CA MET A 32 -1.78 -7.82 -8.52
C MET A 32 -0.98 -6.75 -7.76
N ILE A 33 -1.16 -6.62 -6.44
CA ILE A 33 -0.43 -5.60 -5.66
C ILE A 33 1.09 -5.82 -5.71
N ILE A 34 1.57 -7.06 -5.63
CA ILE A 34 2.99 -7.41 -5.78
C ILE A 34 3.50 -7.05 -7.19
N HIS A 35 2.70 -7.30 -8.23
CA HIS A 35 3.05 -6.92 -9.61
C HIS A 35 3.19 -5.40 -9.77
N PHE A 36 2.24 -4.61 -9.23
CA PHE A 36 2.32 -3.15 -9.27
C PHE A 36 3.50 -2.61 -8.45
N SER A 37 3.85 -3.25 -7.33
CA SER A 37 4.99 -2.82 -6.52
C SER A 37 6.31 -3.03 -7.25
N LYS A 38 6.41 -4.11 -8.05
CA LYS A 38 7.53 -4.37 -8.95
C LYS A 38 7.61 -3.32 -10.07
N LEU A 39 6.53 -3.13 -10.81
CA LEU A 39 6.49 -2.15 -11.91
C LEU A 39 6.84 -0.73 -11.46
N ASN A 40 6.48 -0.36 -10.23
CA ASN A 40 6.72 0.99 -9.74
C ASN A 40 8.21 1.36 -9.67
N PHE A 41 9.09 0.43 -9.28
CA PHE A 41 10.52 0.70 -9.30
C PHE A 41 11.14 0.39 -10.66
N GLU A 42 10.63 -0.58 -11.43
CA GLU A 42 11.11 -0.88 -12.79
C GLU A 42 10.90 0.30 -13.74
N TYR A 43 9.80 1.05 -13.58
CA TYR A 43 9.55 2.29 -14.31
C TYR A 43 10.18 3.53 -13.68
N GLY A 44 10.94 3.38 -12.59
CA GLY A 44 11.59 4.50 -11.90
C GLY A 44 10.61 5.51 -11.30
N THR A 45 9.38 5.10 -10.99
CA THR A 45 8.32 5.97 -10.44
C THR A 45 8.15 5.88 -8.93
N GLY A 46 9.00 5.11 -8.25
CA GLY A 46 9.12 5.13 -6.79
C GLY A 46 9.65 3.82 -6.20
N GLY A 47 9.41 3.63 -4.90
CA GLY A 47 9.87 2.44 -4.16
C GLY A 47 9.03 1.18 -4.44
N PRO A 48 9.46 0.01 -3.95
CA PRO A 48 8.87 -1.31 -4.26
C PRO A 48 7.59 -1.57 -3.45
N PHE A 49 6.68 -0.60 -3.37
CA PHE A 49 5.46 -0.68 -2.58
C PHE A 49 4.23 -0.28 -3.38
N ALA A 50 3.20 -1.09 -3.24
CA ALA A 50 1.87 -0.84 -3.78
C ALA A 50 0.80 -1.29 -2.79
N ALA A 51 -0.39 -0.73 -2.95
CA ALA A 51 -1.58 -1.10 -2.19
C ALA A 51 -2.83 -0.93 -3.06
N GLY A 52 -3.91 -1.62 -2.70
CA GLY A 52 -5.20 -1.47 -3.37
C GLY A 52 -6.36 -1.56 -2.40
N VAL A 53 -7.41 -0.80 -2.68
CA VAL A 53 -8.69 -0.91 -1.98
C VAL A 53 -9.64 -1.73 -2.82
N PHE A 54 -10.27 -2.73 -2.20
CA PHE A 54 -11.20 -3.65 -2.84
C PHE A 54 -12.51 -3.72 -2.07
N GLU A 55 -13.61 -4.07 -2.74
CA GLU A 55 -14.81 -4.53 -2.04
C GLU A 55 -14.55 -5.92 -1.47
N GLN A 56 -14.75 -6.08 -0.17
CA GLN A 56 -14.36 -7.30 0.57
C GLN A 56 -15.04 -8.57 0.00
N ASN A 57 -16.34 -8.47 -0.31
CA ASN A 57 -17.16 -9.62 -0.70
C ASN A 57 -17.02 -10.00 -2.19
N THR A 58 -16.74 -9.04 -3.06
CA THR A 58 -16.75 -9.22 -4.52
C THR A 58 -15.35 -9.22 -5.11
N GLY A 59 -14.37 -8.65 -4.40
CA GLY A 59 -13.04 -8.41 -4.94
C GLY A 59 -12.98 -7.30 -5.97
N LYS A 60 -14.03 -6.47 -6.07
CA LYS A 60 -14.07 -5.35 -7.01
C LYS A 60 -12.98 -4.35 -6.71
N ILE A 61 -12.21 -3.97 -7.72
CA ILE A 61 -11.12 -3.00 -7.59
C ILE A 61 -11.71 -1.57 -7.44
N ILE A 62 -11.41 -0.91 -6.32
CA ILE A 62 -11.84 0.48 -6.07
C ILE A 62 -10.76 1.47 -6.45
N SER A 63 -9.54 1.26 -5.96
CA SER A 63 -8.38 2.11 -6.25
C SER A 63 -7.07 1.32 -6.09
N ILE A 64 -6.03 1.83 -6.74
CA ILE A 64 -4.63 1.38 -6.59
C ILE A 64 -3.78 2.58 -6.21
N GLY A 65 -2.83 2.36 -5.31
CA GLY A 65 -1.79 3.31 -4.94
C GLY A 65 -0.42 2.67 -5.04
N VAL A 66 0.56 3.46 -5.43
CA VAL A 66 1.98 3.09 -5.43
C VAL A 66 2.78 4.14 -4.66
N ASN A 67 3.90 3.75 -4.08
CA ASN A 67 4.78 4.69 -3.38
C ASN A 67 5.39 5.67 -4.39
N ILE A 68 5.16 6.97 -4.20
CA ILE A 68 5.70 8.03 -5.06
C ILE A 68 6.49 9.07 -4.25
N VAL A 69 7.02 8.70 -3.09
CA VAL A 69 7.63 9.64 -2.14
C VAL A 69 8.72 10.50 -2.79
N VAL A 70 9.68 9.84 -3.43
CA VAL A 70 10.85 10.50 -4.05
C VAL A 70 10.43 11.37 -5.23
N PRO A 71 9.73 10.87 -6.27
CA PRO A 71 9.36 11.71 -7.41
C PRO A 71 8.39 12.84 -7.07
N SER A 72 7.56 12.68 -6.03
CA SER A 72 6.63 13.74 -5.59
C SER A 72 7.21 14.71 -4.56
N ASN A 73 8.43 14.48 -4.07
CA ASN A 73 9.00 15.21 -2.92
C ASN A 73 8.03 15.27 -1.71
N CYS A 74 7.29 14.20 -1.47
CA CYS A 74 6.25 14.15 -0.43
C CYS A 74 6.39 12.87 0.38
N SER A 75 6.92 13.00 1.61
CA SER A 75 7.18 11.86 2.50
C SER A 75 5.93 11.05 2.84
N SER A 76 4.74 11.66 2.82
CA SER A 76 3.49 10.96 3.10
C SER A 76 2.93 10.17 1.91
N ALA A 77 3.52 10.27 0.72
CA ALA A 77 3.00 9.65 -0.51
C ALA A 77 3.33 8.15 -0.62
N HIS A 78 3.09 7.42 0.47
CA HIS A 78 3.16 5.96 0.54
C HIS A 78 1.98 5.31 -0.20
N ALA A 79 2.16 4.05 -0.59
CA ALA A 79 1.18 3.32 -1.39
C ALA A 79 -0.20 3.23 -0.72
N GLU A 80 -0.23 2.96 0.59
CA GLU A 80 -1.45 2.83 1.39
C GLU A 80 -2.19 4.17 1.47
N ILE A 81 -1.47 5.27 1.70
CA ILE A 81 -2.02 6.62 1.73
C ILE A 81 -2.65 6.97 0.38
N MET A 82 -1.94 6.69 -0.71
CA MET A 82 -2.42 6.93 -2.06
C MET A 82 -3.68 6.10 -2.37
N ALA A 83 -3.66 4.79 -2.09
CA ALA A 83 -4.78 3.89 -2.34
C ALA A 83 -6.05 4.32 -1.57
N LEU A 84 -5.93 4.54 -0.26
CA LEU A 84 -7.04 4.97 0.60
C LEU A 84 -7.59 6.34 0.18
N SER A 85 -6.71 7.31 -0.09
CA SER A 85 -7.12 8.65 -0.51
C SER A 85 -7.87 8.64 -1.84
N ILE A 86 -7.40 7.86 -2.82
CA ILE A 86 -8.07 7.71 -4.12
C ILE A 86 -9.42 7.03 -3.95
N ALA A 87 -9.52 5.98 -3.11
CA ALA A 87 -10.80 5.30 -2.84
C ALA A 87 -11.82 6.27 -2.23
N GLN A 88 -11.41 7.02 -1.21
CA GLN A 88 -12.22 8.04 -0.54
C GLN A 88 -12.70 9.12 -1.51
N LYS A 89 -11.80 9.64 -2.36
CA LYS A 89 -12.17 10.62 -3.40
C LYS A 89 -13.15 10.05 -4.42
N LYS A 90 -12.93 8.83 -4.91
CA LYS A 90 -13.83 8.14 -5.86
C LYS A 90 -15.21 7.89 -5.27
N ARG A 91 -15.28 7.53 -3.98
CA ARG A 91 -16.53 7.32 -3.23
C ARG A 91 -17.13 8.60 -2.66
N LYS A 92 -16.43 9.74 -2.78
CA LYS A 92 -16.83 11.05 -2.23
C LYS A 92 -17.15 11.00 -0.73
N THR A 93 -16.38 10.21 0.02
CA THR A 93 -16.49 10.08 1.49
C THR A 93 -15.10 10.03 2.12
N PHE A 94 -14.97 10.45 3.37
CA PHE A 94 -13.76 10.23 4.16
C PHE A 94 -13.77 8.86 4.86
N ASP A 95 -14.93 8.23 5.01
CA ASP A 95 -15.13 6.98 5.74
C ASP A 95 -15.60 5.88 4.77
N LEU A 96 -14.70 4.93 4.48
CA LEU A 96 -14.97 3.77 3.61
C LEU A 96 -15.83 2.70 4.30
N GLY A 97 -16.17 2.89 5.57
CA GLY A 97 -17.02 2.02 6.37
C GLY A 97 -18.35 2.65 6.76
N SER A 98 -18.76 3.74 6.10
CA SER A 98 -20.00 4.44 6.38
C SER A 98 -21.23 3.54 6.25
N PRO A 99 -22.29 3.75 7.05
CA PRO A 99 -23.51 2.94 6.99
C PRO A 99 -24.10 2.83 5.58
N GLY A 100 -24.47 1.61 5.16
CA GLY A 100 -25.00 1.33 3.83
C GLY A 100 -23.94 1.23 2.72
N MET A 101 -22.67 1.41 3.04
CA MET A 101 -21.57 1.16 2.12
C MET A 101 -21.17 -0.33 2.15
N VAL A 102 -20.78 -0.85 1.00
CA VAL A 102 -20.11 -2.16 0.91
C VAL A 102 -18.82 -2.13 1.74
N SER A 103 -18.53 -3.21 2.46
CA SER A 103 -17.28 -3.30 3.22
C SER A 103 -16.07 -3.29 2.29
N HIS A 104 -15.06 -2.52 2.69
CA HIS A 104 -13.81 -2.39 1.95
C HIS A 104 -12.66 -3.05 2.69
N GLU A 105 -11.72 -3.58 1.92
CA GLU A 105 -10.43 -4.05 2.41
C GLU A 105 -9.28 -3.28 1.77
N LEU A 106 -8.15 -3.22 2.48
CA LEU A 106 -6.88 -2.74 1.96
C LEU A 106 -5.92 -3.92 1.82
N VAL A 107 -5.37 -4.11 0.62
CA VAL A 107 -4.35 -5.13 0.33
C VAL A 107 -3.02 -4.43 0.12
N VAL A 108 -1.97 -4.85 0.82
CA VAL A 108 -0.64 -4.19 0.80
C VAL A 108 0.46 -5.23 0.66
N ASN A 109 1.46 -4.99 -0.20
CA ASN A 109 2.57 -5.94 -0.39
C ASN A 109 3.54 -6.04 0.81
N TRP A 110 3.30 -5.31 1.89
CA TRP A 110 3.94 -5.50 3.20
C TRP A 110 3.10 -4.85 4.31
N ARG A 111 3.40 -5.15 5.58
CA ARG A 111 2.77 -4.49 6.73
C ARG A 111 2.88 -2.95 6.60
N PRO A 112 1.80 -2.20 6.89
CA PRO A 112 1.85 -0.75 6.96
C PRO A 112 2.84 -0.23 8.02
N CYS A 113 3.68 0.74 7.64
CA CYS A 113 4.54 1.49 8.56
C CYS A 113 3.72 2.31 9.57
N ALA A 114 4.35 2.90 10.59
CA ALA A 114 3.68 3.68 11.65
C ALA A 114 2.69 4.73 11.13
N MET A 115 3.05 5.46 10.07
CA MET A 115 2.16 6.43 9.42
C MET A 115 0.95 5.75 8.76
N CYS A 116 1.20 4.74 7.92
CA CYS A 116 0.15 4.06 7.17
C CYS A 116 -0.78 3.24 8.07
N TYR A 117 -0.25 2.69 9.17
CA TYR A 117 -1.04 2.07 10.23
C TYR A 117 -2.04 3.09 10.83
N GLY A 118 -1.58 4.31 11.13
CA GLY A 118 -2.46 5.40 11.55
C GLY A 118 -3.57 5.66 10.52
N ALA A 119 -3.21 5.75 9.23
CA ALA A 119 -4.18 5.98 8.16
C ALA A 119 -5.21 4.84 8.02
N VAL A 120 -4.80 3.59 8.19
CA VAL A 120 -5.71 2.43 8.20
C VAL A 120 -6.81 2.61 9.24
N LEU A 121 -6.46 3.01 10.48
CA LEU A 121 -7.42 3.22 11.57
C LEU A 121 -8.51 4.26 11.22
N TRP A 122 -8.13 5.31 10.47
CA TRP A 122 -9.02 6.43 10.14
C TRP A 122 -9.78 6.25 8.83
N SER A 123 -9.43 5.24 8.03
CA SER A 123 -9.94 5.11 6.66
C SER A 123 -11.34 4.54 6.55
N GLY A 124 -11.79 3.78 7.54
CA GLY A 124 -13.08 3.07 7.54
C GLY A 124 -13.05 1.67 6.93
N ILE A 125 -11.91 1.17 6.44
CA ILE A 125 -11.81 -0.23 5.98
C ILE A 125 -12.14 -1.22 7.12
N ARG A 126 -12.51 -2.45 6.75
CA ARG A 126 -12.84 -3.52 7.71
C ARG A 126 -11.89 -4.71 7.68
N LEU A 127 -11.01 -4.78 6.68
CA LEU A 127 -10.04 -5.85 6.54
C LEU A 127 -8.73 -5.30 5.96
N LEU A 128 -7.61 -5.66 6.60
CA LEU A 128 -6.26 -5.43 6.11
C LEU A 128 -5.65 -6.78 5.70
N VAL A 129 -5.25 -6.90 4.43
CA VAL A 129 -4.58 -8.08 3.89
C VAL A 129 -3.14 -7.72 3.55
N ILE A 130 -2.17 -8.41 4.14
CA ILE A 130 -0.75 -8.10 3.94
C ILE A 130 0.04 -9.31 3.48
N ALA A 131 1.06 -9.05 2.65
CA ALA A 131 1.89 -10.14 2.17
C ALA A 131 2.77 -10.73 3.26
N GLY A 132 3.27 -9.88 4.15
CA GLY A 132 4.06 -10.27 5.29
C GLY A 132 4.24 -9.13 6.28
N SER A 133 4.79 -9.49 7.43
CA SER A 133 5.11 -8.55 8.50
C SER A 133 6.46 -8.86 9.15
N GLY A 134 6.96 -7.93 9.95
CA GLY A 134 8.20 -8.09 10.72
C GLY A 134 9.45 -7.62 9.98
N LYS A 135 10.61 -8.00 10.52
CA LYS A 135 11.91 -7.38 10.20
C LYS A 135 12.52 -7.78 8.86
N VAL A 136 11.91 -8.71 8.11
CA VAL A 136 12.52 -9.21 6.87
C VAL A 136 12.58 -8.11 5.80
N LEU A 137 11.54 -7.26 5.66
CA LEU A 137 11.59 -6.10 4.78
C LEU A 137 12.75 -5.16 5.15
N GLU A 138 12.85 -4.76 6.41
CA GLU A 138 13.90 -3.84 6.89
C GLU A 138 15.29 -4.45 6.66
N LYS A 139 15.45 -5.77 6.82
CA LYS A 139 16.71 -6.48 6.55
C LYS A 139 17.07 -6.51 5.08
N ILE A 140 16.09 -6.73 4.20
CA ILE A 140 16.33 -6.78 2.74
C ILE A 140 16.64 -5.37 2.24
N THR A 141 15.77 -4.42 2.54
CA THR A 141 15.72 -3.11 1.87
C THR A 141 16.34 -1.97 2.66
N GLY A 142 16.44 -2.07 3.99
CA GLY A 142 16.84 -0.95 4.84
C GLY A 142 15.75 0.12 5.05
N PHE A 143 14.52 -0.07 4.55
CA PHE A 143 13.38 0.77 4.93
C PHE A 143 13.13 0.68 6.44
N ASP A 144 12.65 1.78 7.03
CA ASP A 144 12.28 1.88 8.44
C ASP A 144 10.75 1.91 8.55
N GLU A 145 10.19 0.92 9.23
CA GLU A 145 8.74 0.81 9.44
C GLU A 145 8.23 1.72 10.56
N GLY A 146 9.14 2.31 11.33
CA GLY A 146 8.85 3.13 12.48
C GLY A 146 8.34 2.33 13.69
N PRO A 147 7.99 3.04 14.79
CA PRO A 147 7.66 2.45 16.07
C PRO A 147 6.22 1.91 16.10
N ILE A 148 5.97 0.80 15.39
CA ILE A 148 4.68 0.09 15.47
C ILE A 148 4.54 -0.63 16.82
N HIS A 149 3.38 -0.48 17.45
CA HIS A 149 3.04 -1.19 18.68
C HIS A 149 3.17 -2.72 18.50
N PRO A 150 3.73 -3.48 19.45
CA PRO A 150 3.85 -4.94 19.33
C PRO A 150 2.51 -5.64 19.06
N ASP A 151 1.45 -5.18 19.74
CA ASP A 151 0.08 -5.72 19.60
C ASP A 151 -0.76 -5.05 18.49
N TRP A 152 -0.13 -4.52 17.44
CA TRP A 152 -0.82 -3.76 16.38
C TRP A 152 -2.01 -4.51 15.76
N LYS A 153 -1.95 -5.84 15.61
CA LYS A 153 -3.07 -6.65 15.11
C LYS A 153 -4.27 -6.61 16.05
N GLU A 154 -4.04 -6.74 17.35
CA GLU A 154 -5.09 -6.69 18.36
C GLU A 154 -5.69 -5.28 18.48
N GLU A 155 -4.87 -4.24 18.32
CA GLU A 155 -5.34 -2.86 18.29
C GLU A 155 -6.23 -2.56 17.07
N LEU A 156 -5.95 -3.15 15.91
CA LEU A 156 -6.85 -3.10 14.74
C LEU A 156 -8.15 -3.86 15.01
N LYS A 157 -8.05 -5.07 15.57
CA LYS A 157 -9.21 -5.91 15.88
C LYS A 157 -10.19 -5.23 16.84
N LYS A 158 -9.70 -4.54 17.88
CA LYS A 158 -10.52 -3.72 18.81
C LYS A 158 -11.35 -2.64 18.11
N ARG A 159 -10.97 -2.27 16.89
CA ARG A 159 -11.63 -1.25 16.04
C ARG A 159 -12.39 -1.88 14.87
N ASN A 160 -12.64 -3.19 14.93
CA ASN A 160 -13.32 -3.97 13.89
C ASN A 160 -12.61 -3.90 12.53
N ILE A 161 -11.28 -3.98 12.56
CA ILE A 161 -10.43 -4.16 11.39
C ILE A 161 -9.73 -5.50 11.54
N ASP A 162 -10.17 -6.48 10.77
CA ASP A 162 -9.55 -7.80 10.73
C ASP A 162 -8.21 -7.73 9.97
N VAL A 163 -7.32 -8.69 10.25
CA VAL A 163 -6.02 -8.79 9.58
C VAL A 163 -5.82 -10.19 9.04
N ILE A 164 -5.52 -10.29 7.76
CA ILE A 164 -4.99 -11.50 7.12
C ILE A 164 -3.53 -11.23 6.77
N ASP A 165 -2.64 -12.07 7.28
CA ASP A 165 -1.19 -11.96 7.12
C ASP A 165 -0.65 -13.16 6.34
N ASN A 166 0.57 -13.04 5.83
CA ASN A 166 1.31 -14.07 5.13
C ASN A 166 0.69 -14.51 3.78
N VAL A 167 0.04 -13.59 3.07
CA VAL A 167 -0.52 -13.87 1.74
C VAL A 167 0.57 -13.68 0.67
N LEU A 168 1.08 -14.75 0.09
CA LEU A 168 2.14 -14.69 -0.93
C LEU A 168 3.43 -13.99 -0.46
N SER A 169 3.80 -14.16 0.82
CA SER A 169 4.99 -13.56 1.45
C SER A 169 6.27 -13.80 0.65
N GLU A 170 6.46 -15.01 0.12
CA GLU A 170 7.63 -15.36 -0.70
C GLU A 170 7.68 -14.59 -2.02
N GLU A 171 6.53 -14.37 -2.68
CA GLU A 171 6.45 -13.58 -3.91
C GLU A 171 6.79 -12.11 -3.63
N ALA A 172 6.28 -11.54 -2.53
CA ALA A 172 6.60 -10.18 -2.13
C ALA A 172 8.09 -10.02 -1.79
N CYS A 173 8.69 -10.97 -1.06
CA CYS A 173 10.11 -10.95 -0.74
C CYS A 173 11.01 -10.97 -1.99
N LYS A 174 10.64 -11.74 -3.03
CA LYS A 174 11.37 -11.74 -4.32
C LYS A 174 11.42 -10.35 -4.96
N VAL A 175 10.34 -9.58 -4.88
CA VAL A 175 10.30 -8.21 -5.40
C VAL A 175 11.21 -7.27 -4.60
N PHE A 176 11.26 -7.39 -3.28
CA PHE A 176 12.18 -6.60 -2.45
C PHE A 176 13.64 -6.93 -2.76
N HIS A 177 13.98 -8.20 -2.96
CA HIS A 177 15.33 -8.59 -3.39
C HIS A 177 15.68 -7.99 -4.76
N ALA A 178 14.80 -8.10 -5.74
CA ALA A 178 15.01 -7.50 -7.07
C ALA A 178 15.21 -5.98 -7.02
N PHE A 179 14.48 -5.27 -6.17
CA PHE A 179 14.67 -3.84 -5.94
C PHE A 179 16.07 -3.52 -5.41
N THR A 180 16.58 -4.30 -4.45
CA THR A 180 17.91 -4.07 -3.86
C THR A 180 19.05 -4.42 -4.81
N GLU A 181 18.91 -5.49 -5.59
CA GLU A 181 19.88 -5.91 -6.61
C GLU A 181 19.98 -4.88 -7.74
N GLY A 182 18.90 -4.17 -8.04
CA GLY A 182 18.87 -3.06 -8.99
C GLY A 182 19.43 -1.73 -8.49
N ASN A 183 20.07 -1.68 -7.30
CA ASN A 183 20.48 -0.45 -6.62
C ASN A 183 19.32 0.53 -6.37
N GLY A 184 18.14 -0.01 -6.04
CA GLY A 184 16.96 0.78 -5.71
C GLY A 184 17.20 1.78 -4.58
N PHE A 185 16.75 3.03 -4.76
CA PHE A 185 16.97 4.09 -3.78
C PHE A 185 16.01 4.01 -2.59
N VAL A 186 16.56 3.93 -1.38
CA VAL A 186 15.82 3.82 -0.11
C VAL A 186 15.84 5.18 0.59
N TYR A 187 14.69 5.85 0.63
CA TYR A 187 14.57 7.15 1.30
C TYR A 187 14.53 6.98 2.83
N ASN A 188 15.23 7.86 3.55
CA ASN A 188 15.17 7.93 5.01
C ASN A 188 15.39 9.39 5.47
N PRO A 189 14.35 10.11 5.90
CA PRO A 189 14.48 11.51 6.32
C PRO A 189 15.50 11.74 7.45
N SER A 190 15.71 10.75 8.32
CA SER A 190 16.68 10.83 9.43
C SER A 190 18.14 10.78 8.95
N ARG A 191 18.39 10.45 7.68
CA ARG A 191 19.73 10.40 7.07
C ARG A 191 20.01 11.56 6.11
N GLY A 192 19.05 12.47 5.92
CA GLY A 192 19.10 13.53 4.90
C GLY A 192 18.74 13.02 3.49
N ASP A 193 18.57 13.95 2.55
CA ASP A 193 18.31 13.67 1.13
C ASP A 193 19.63 13.69 0.35
N PRO A 194 20.22 12.54 -0.02
CA PRO A 194 21.49 12.49 -0.74
C PRO A 194 21.36 12.91 -2.22
N LEU A 195 20.14 13.12 -2.72
CA LEU A 195 19.88 13.63 -4.07
C LEU A 195 19.88 15.16 -4.13
N LYS A 196 20.13 15.84 -3.00
CA LYS A 196 20.16 17.30 -2.88
C LYS A 196 21.45 17.80 -2.26
#